data_AF-A0A954KJ32-F1
#
_entry.id   AF-A0A954KJ32-F1
#
_cell.length_a   1.000
_cell.length_b   1.000
_cell.length_c   1.000
_cell.angle_alpha   90.00
_cell.angle_beta   90.00
_cell.angle_gamma   90.00
#
_symmetry.space_group_name_H-M   'P 1'
#
loop_
_entity.id
_entity.type
_entity.pdbx_description
1 polymer ?
#
loop_
_entity_poly.entity_id
_entity_poly.type
_entity_poly.pdbx_seq_one_letter_code
_entity_poly.pdbx_strand_id
1 'polypeptide(L)'
;DDAFLRRIPYKIEVRDPSEAEFRSLFARMAKGMGFICDSEIVDYMVKEHYVKAQRPFRFCHPRDLIRQVENRCTLHDMPRVITREAIDQAIENYFSIM
;
A
#
# COMPACT_ATOMS: atom_id res chain seq x y z
N ASP A 1 -8.15 -28.53 1.81
CA ASP A 1 -9.09 -29.62 2.13
C ASP A 1 -10.47 -29.22 1.64
N ASP A 2 -10.91 -29.82 0.53
CA ASP A 2 -12.20 -29.54 -0.12
C ASP A 2 -13.40 -29.82 0.82
N ALA A 3 -13.25 -30.75 1.76
CA ALA A 3 -14.27 -31.05 2.76
C ALA A 3 -14.53 -29.88 3.72
N PHE A 4 -13.53 -29.04 3.97
CA PHE A 4 -13.65 -27.85 4.83
C PHE A 4 -14.49 -26.75 4.17
N LEU A 5 -14.31 -26.49 2.86
CA LEU A 5 -14.99 -25.42 2.12
C LEU A 5 -16.51 -25.67 1.94
N ARG A 6 -16.98 -26.92 2.11
CA ARG A 6 -18.41 -27.26 2.09
C ARG A 6 -19.16 -26.83 3.36
N ARG A 7 -18.43 -26.55 4.45
CA ARG A 7 -18.99 -26.15 5.75
C ARG A 7 -19.03 -24.63 5.94
N ILE A 8 -18.56 -23.85 4.98
CA ILE A 8 -18.62 -22.39 5.00
C ILE A 8 -19.91 -21.97 4.27
N PRO A 9 -20.97 -21.57 4.98
CA PRO A 9 -22.28 -21.30 4.37
C PRO A 9 -22.28 -20.05 3.49
N TYR A 10 -21.41 -19.07 3.78
CA TYR A 10 -21.30 -17.83 3.01
C TYR A 10 -19.89 -17.68 2.45
N LYS A 11 -19.79 -17.62 1.12
CA LYS A 11 -18.55 -17.38 0.39
C LYS A 11 -18.64 -16.00 -0.22
N ILE A 12 -17.93 -15.05 0.37
CA ILE A 12 -17.86 -13.67 -0.12
C ILE A 12 -16.57 -13.55 -0.91
N GLU A 13 -16.69 -13.28 -2.20
CA GLU A 13 -15.55 -12.94 -3.04
C GLU A 13 -15.08 -11.52 -2.69
N VAL A 14 -13.80 -11.38 -2.38
CA VAL A 14 -13.15 -10.07 -2.25
C VAL A 14 -12.24 -9.91 -3.45
N ARG A 15 -12.61 -9.00 -4.36
CA ARG A 15 -11.82 -8.66 -5.55
C ARG A 15 -10.71 -7.69 -5.19
N ASP A 16 -9.78 -7.51 -6.12
CA ASP A 16 -8.79 -6.45 -5.99
C ASP A 16 -9.43 -5.06 -6.09
N PRO A 17 -8.87 -4.05 -5.39
CA PRO A 17 -9.32 -2.67 -5.52
C PRO A 17 -9.10 -2.14 -6.94
N SER A 18 -10.03 -1.29 -7.39
CA SER A 18 -9.75 -0.38 -8.50
C SER A 18 -8.65 0.61 -8.14
N GLU A 19 -8.02 1.22 -9.14
CA GLU A 19 -6.99 2.26 -8.91
C GLU A 19 -7.53 3.43 -8.06
N ALA A 20 -8.77 3.86 -8.31
CA ALA A 20 -9.40 4.94 -7.55
C ALA A 20 -9.60 4.57 -6.06
N GLU A 21 -10.06 3.34 -5.80
CA GLU A 21 -10.18 2.83 -4.43
C GLU A 21 -8.82 2.70 -3.77
N PHE A 22 -7.81 2.23 -4.49
CA PHE A 22 -6.44 2.10 -3.99
C PHE A 22 -5.86 3.47 -3.57
N ARG A 23 -5.98 4.48 -4.43
CA ARG A 23 -5.53 5.87 -4.15
C ARG A 23 -6.24 6.45 -2.94
N SER A 24 -7.57 6.30 -2.89
CA SER A 24 -8.39 6.77 -1.77
C SER A 24 -7.99 6.07 -0.47
N LEU A 25 -7.82 4.75 -0.51
CA LEU A 25 -7.42 3.94 0.64
C LEU A 25 -6.04 4.35 1.17
N PHE A 26 -5.07 4.56 0.27
CA PHE A 26 -3.73 4.99 0.63
C PHE A 26 -3.75 6.34 1.36
N ALA A 27 -4.41 7.35 0.79
CA ALA A 27 -4.53 8.66 1.41
C ALA A 27 -5.23 8.59 2.78
N ARG A 28 -6.30 7.79 2.90
CA ARG A 28 -7.03 7.61 4.17
C ARG A 28 -6.18 6.91 5.23
N MET A 29 -5.42 5.90 4.84
CA MET A 29 -4.52 5.17 5.75
C MET A 29 -3.34 6.05 6.19
N ALA A 30 -2.71 6.78 5.27
CA ALA A 30 -1.62 7.70 5.58
C ALA A 30 -2.07 8.73 6.62
N LYS A 31 -3.21 9.38 6.39
CA LYS A 31 -3.83 10.31 7.34
C LYS A 31 -4.13 9.64 8.68
N GLY A 32 -4.70 8.42 8.67
CA GLY A 32 -5.03 7.66 9.88
C GLY A 32 -3.80 7.26 10.71
N MET A 33 -2.64 7.12 10.05
CA MET A 33 -1.35 6.83 10.70
C MET A 33 -0.55 8.10 11.05
N GLY A 34 -1.16 9.28 10.90
CA GLY A 34 -0.53 10.56 11.24
C GLY A 34 0.51 11.05 10.23
N PHE A 35 0.47 10.55 8.99
CA PHE A 35 1.32 11.02 7.91
C PHE A 35 0.70 12.17 7.14
N ILE A 36 1.54 13.14 6.78
CA ILE A 36 1.25 14.10 5.71
C ILE A 36 1.56 13.42 4.38
N CYS A 37 0.59 13.38 3.47
CA CYS A 37 0.72 12.73 2.17
C CYS A 37 0.02 13.58 1.10
N ASP A 38 0.82 14.15 0.21
CA ASP A 38 0.32 14.95 -0.90
C ASP A 38 -0.22 14.04 -2.01
N SER A 39 -1.29 14.47 -2.68
CA SER A 39 -1.92 13.72 -3.76
C SER A 39 -0.96 13.44 -4.92
N GLU A 40 0.01 14.33 -5.15
CA GLU A 40 1.04 14.18 -6.18
C GLU A 40 1.97 12.98 -5.90
N ILE A 41 2.28 12.71 -4.63
CA ILE A 41 3.09 11.55 -4.23
C ILE A 41 2.34 10.25 -4.49
N VAL A 42 1.03 10.21 -4.19
CA VAL A 42 0.20 9.04 -4.49
C VAL A 42 0.10 8.83 -6.01
N ASP A 43 -0.06 9.90 -6.79
CA ASP A 43 -0.10 9.82 -8.24
C ASP A 43 1.20 9.32 -8.84
N TYR A 44 2.32 9.86 -8.37
CA TYR A 44 3.63 9.37 -8.73
C TYR A 44 3.78 7.88 -8.39
N MET A 45 3.48 7.49 -7.15
CA MET A 45 3.61 6.12 -6.69
C MET A 45 2.84 5.14 -7.58
N VAL A 46 1.59 5.47 -7.91
CA VAL A 46 0.75 4.62 -8.77
C VAL A 46 1.31 4.54 -10.19
N LYS A 47 1.64 5.69 -10.80
CA LYS A 47 2.16 5.71 -12.18
C LYS A 47 3.48 4.97 -12.32
N GLU A 48 4.43 5.26 -11.43
CA GLU A 48 5.79 4.73 -11.53
C GLU A 48 5.87 3.27 -11.12
N HIS A 49 5.24 2.91 -10.00
CA HIS A 49 5.50 1.63 -9.35
C HIS A 49 4.40 0.60 -9.52
N TYR A 50 3.21 1.00 -9.97
CA TYR A 50 2.11 0.07 -10.24
C TYR A 50 1.83 -0.05 -11.73
N VAL A 51 1.61 1.07 -12.42
CA VAL A 51 1.23 1.05 -13.85
C VAL A 51 2.40 0.59 -14.72
N LYS A 52 3.58 1.21 -14.61
CA LYS A 52 4.75 0.83 -15.43
C LYS A 52 5.21 -0.61 -15.17
N ALA A 53 5.19 -1.03 -13.90
CA ALA A 53 5.59 -2.37 -13.49
C ALA A 53 4.46 -3.41 -13.61
N GLN A 54 3.29 -3.02 -14.13
CA GLN A 54 2.09 -3.88 -14.28
C GLN A 54 1.73 -4.64 -12.99
N ARG A 55 1.88 -4.01 -11.83
CA ARG A 55 1.60 -4.64 -10.53
C ARG A 55 0.10 -4.60 -10.24
N PRO A 56 -0.49 -5.70 -9.73
CA PRO A 56 -1.87 -5.68 -9.28
C PRO A 56 -2.00 -4.79 -8.05
N PHE A 57 -3.12 -4.07 -7.95
CA PHE A 57 -3.48 -3.38 -6.71
C PHE A 57 -4.00 -4.42 -5.72
N ARG A 58 -3.49 -4.41 -4.49
CA ARG A 58 -3.99 -5.24 -3.38
C ARG A 58 -4.36 -4.36 -2.21
N PHE A 59 -5.40 -4.72 -1.48
CA PHE A 59 -5.85 -3.97 -0.30
C PHE A 59 -4.81 -3.91 0.84
N CYS A 60 -3.85 -4.85 0.88
CA CYS A 60 -2.78 -4.84 1.88
C CYS A 60 -1.68 -3.81 1.58
N HIS A 61 -1.36 -3.57 0.30
CA HIS A 61 -0.18 -2.78 -0.05
C HIS A 61 -0.14 -1.38 0.57
N PRO A 62 -1.24 -0.59 0.63
CA PRO A 62 -1.16 0.75 1.20
C PRO A 62 -0.68 0.75 2.64
N ARG A 63 -1.26 -0.12 3.47
CA ARG A 63 -0.88 -0.26 4.88
C ARG A 63 0.58 -0.69 5.01
N ASP A 64 0.99 -1.68 4.25
CA ASP A 64 2.32 -2.28 4.38
C ASP A 64 3.43 -1.34 3.88
N LEU A 65 3.16 -0.58 2.80
CA LEU A 65 4.07 0.46 2.32
C LEU A 65 4.18 1.62 3.31
N ILE A 66 3.08 2.12 3.87
CA ILE A 66 3.11 3.21 4.86
C ILE A 66 3.84 2.75 6.13
N ARG A 67 3.72 1.47 6.52
CA ARG A 67 4.49 0.89 7.64
C ARG A 67 5.99 0.85 7.39
N GLN A 68 6.43 0.53 6.17
CA GLN A 68 7.85 0.61 5.82
C GLN A 68 8.37 2.05 5.94
N VAL A 69 7.58 3.02 5.48
CA VAL A 69 7.89 4.45 5.66
C VAL A 69 7.93 4.83 7.14
N GLU A 70 6.98 4.36 7.95
CA GLU A 70 6.95 4.59 9.41
C GLU A 70 8.17 4.01 10.12
N ASN A 71 8.59 2.81 9.77
CA ASN A 71 9.80 2.21 10.33
C ASN A 71 11.04 3.05 10.00
N ARG A 72 11.16 3.53 8.76
CA ARG A 72 12.25 4.45 8.35
C ARG A 72 12.20 5.76 9.13
N CYS A 73 11.04 6.40 9.23
CA CYS A 73 10.90 7.65 9.97
C CYS A 73 11.27 7.48 11.44
N THR A 74 10.84 6.38 12.06
CA THR A 74 11.10 6.09 13.47
C THR A 74 12.57 5.77 13.74
N LEU A 75 13.23 5.01 12.86
CA LEU A 75 14.64 4.63 13.02
C LEU A 75 15.59 5.83 12.90
N HIS A 76 15.22 6.82 12.08
CA HIS A 76 16.08 7.97 11.75
C HIS A 76 15.58 9.29 12.36
N ASP A 77 14.62 9.25 13.28
CA ASP A 77 14.00 10.44 13.89
C ASP A 77 13.51 11.49 12.87
N MET A 78 12.98 11.03 11.73
CA MET A 78 12.45 11.89 10.67
C MET A 78 10.96 12.18 10.88
N PRO A 79 10.46 13.33 10.38
CA PRO A 79 9.03 13.66 10.48
C PRO A 79 8.16 12.66 9.69
N ARG A 80 6.91 12.49 10.12
CA ARG A 80 5.90 11.64 9.46
C ARG A 80 5.35 12.31 8.19
N VAL A 81 6.20 12.42 7.18
CA VAL A 81 5.85 12.95 5.85
C VAL A 81 6.19 11.90 4.81
N ILE A 82 5.23 11.54 3.96
CA ILE A 82 5.48 10.61 2.86
C ILE A 82 6.16 11.37 1.72
N THR A 83 7.46 11.21 1.62
CA THR A 83 8.26 11.76 0.52
C THR A 83 8.41 10.75 -0.61
N ARG A 84 8.80 11.24 -1.79
CA ARG A 84 9.15 10.39 -2.94
C ARG A 84 10.23 9.36 -2.60
N GLU A 85 11.31 9.81 -1.96
CA GLU A 85 12.41 8.91 -1.58
C GLU A 85 11.97 7.83 -0.60
N ALA A 86 11.14 8.19 0.40
CA ALA A 86 10.66 7.23 1.38
C ALA A 86 9.74 6.17 0.73
N ILE A 87 8.88 6.57 -0.22
CA ILE A 87 8.00 5.62 -0.90
C ILE A 87 8.77 4.72 -1.88
N ASP A 88 9.78 5.27 -2.58
CA ASP A 88 10.62 4.50 -3.51
C ASP A 88 11.34 3.37 -2.77
N GLN A 89 11.96 3.69 -1.64
CA GLN A 89 12.62 2.68 -0.79
C GLN A 89 11.65 1.69 -0.18
N ALA A 90 10.48 2.14 0.29
CA ALA A 90 9.46 1.24 0.83
C ALA A 90 8.99 0.23 -0.21
N ILE A 91 8.83 0.66 -1.47
CA ILE A 91 8.42 -0.18 -2.59
C ILE A 91 9.54 -1.12 -3.00
N GLU A 92 10.76 -0.62 -3.15
CA GLU A 92 11.94 -1.44 -3.45
C GLU A 92 12.07 -2.55 -2.41
N ASN A 93 12.05 -2.22 -1.12
CA ASN A 93 12.14 -3.21 -0.05
C ASN A 93 10.95 -4.19 -0.08
N TYR A 94 9.72 -3.70 -0.21
CA TYR A 94 8.51 -4.54 -0.16
C TYR A 94 8.44 -5.54 -1.33
N PHE A 95 8.91 -5.15 -2.51
CA PHE A 95 8.89 -6.00 -3.71
C PHE A 95 10.26 -6.60 -4.07
N SER A 96 11.29 -6.43 -3.23
CA SER A 96 12.67 -6.90 -3.49
C SER A 96 12.82 -8.42 -3.45
N ILE A 97 11.91 -9.12 -2.78
CA ILE A 97 11.91 -10.58 -2.73
C ILE A 97 10.94 -11.07 -3.81
N MET A 98 11.45 -11.27 -5.03
CA MET A 98 10.82 -12.06 -6.08
C MET A 98 11.87 -12.91 -6.79
#